data_AF-A0A9D1MKQ8-F1
#
_entry.id   AF-A0A9D1MKQ8-F1
#
_cell.length_a   1.000
_cell.length_b   1.000
_cell.length_c   1.000
_cell.angle_alpha   90.00
_cell.angle_beta   90.00
_cell.angle_gamma   90.00
#
_symmetry.space_group_name_H-M   'P 1'
#
loop_
_entity.id
_entity.type
_entity.pdbx_description
1 polymer ?
#
loop_
_entity_poly.entity_id
_entity_poly.type
_entity_poly.pdbx_seq_one_letter_code
_entity_poly.pdbx_strand_id
1 'polypeptide(L)'
;MSDTVKAVFNKIAALSERGGYIIAERDELAAAADASAADIGEALDILQRGGFIDIKYNRGGVYCLTALKKRLPEEQPPEVKIQQPPSETQPAKKSRFACNVKSAAFLFLSSLIGGAIGSAAVCLAFLAG
;
A
#
# COMPACT_ATOMS: atom_id res chain seq x y z
N MET A 1 -3.26 -14.01 18.80
CA MET A 1 -2.57 -13.76 17.51
C MET A 1 -1.12 -14.22 17.66
N SER A 2 -0.50 -14.89 16.68
CA SER A 2 0.88 -15.38 16.83
C SER A 2 1.89 -14.23 16.96
N ASP A 3 3.01 -14.47 17.64
CA ASP A 3 4.02 -13.43 17.90
C ASP A 3 4.65 -12.91 16.60
N THR A 4 4.83 -13.79 15.61
CA THR A 4 5.25 -13.45 14.24
C THR A 4 4.32 -12.41 13.60
N VAL A 5 3.00 -12.62 13.69
CA VAL A 5 2.00 -11.72 13.10
C VAL A 5 2.07 -10.32 13.73
N LYS A 6 2.28 -10.26 15.05
CA LYS A 6 2.42 -8.98 15.77
C LYS A 6 3.69 -8.25 15.37
N ALA A 7 4.82 -8.95 15.33
CA ALA A 7 6.10 -8.38 14.97
C ALA A 7 6.08 -7.82 13.54
N VAL A 8 5.55 -8.59 12.58
CA VAL A 8 5.36 -8.15 11.18
C VAL A 8 4.49 -6.91 11.11
N PHE A 9 3.33 -6.91 11.78
CA PHE A 9 2.45 -5.74 11.77
C PHE A 9 3.12 -4.51 12.40
N ASN A 10 3.79 -4.64 13.54
CA ASN A 10 4.44 -3.52 14.21
C ASN A 10 5.53 -2.89 13.33
N LYS A 11 6.30 -3.72 12.62
CA LYS A 11 7.29 -3.27 11.64
C LYS A 11 6.63 -2.52 10.48
N ILE A 12 5.55 -3.07 9.92
CA ILE A 12 4.78 -2.42 8.83
C ILE A 12 4.18 -1.09 9.31
N ALA A 13 3.60 -1.06 10.50
CA ALA A 13 2.99 0.13 11.09
C ALA A 13 4.03 1.24 11.32
N ALA A 14 5.22 0.89 11.83
CA ALA A 14 6.33 1.81 12.02
C ALA A 14 6.82 2.39 10.69
N LEU A 15 6.97 1.55 9.66
CA LEU A 15 7.38 1.99 8.33
C LEU A 15 6.29 2.84 7.65
N SER A 16 5.02 2.59 7.95
CA SER A 16 3.84 3.25 7.37
C SER A 16 3.39 4.49 8.17
N GLU A 17 4.15 4.98 9.15
CA GLU A 17 3.77 6.10 10.03
C GLU A 17 3.34 7.38 9.29
N ARG A 18 3.91 7.61 8.10
CA ARG A 18 3.63 8.80 7.28
C ARG A 18 2.37 8.66 6.40
N GLY A 19 1.71 7.50 6.44
CA GLY A 19 0.62 7.15 5.55
C GLY A 19 1.11 6.84 4.13
N GLY A 20 0.51 5.83 3.52
CA GLY A 20 0.84 5.39 2.16
C GLY A 20 1.46 4.00 2.10
N TYR A 21 1.77 3.57 0.88
CA TYR A 21 2.35 2.25 0.63
C TYR A 21 3.86 2.29 0.85
N ILE A 22 4.35 1.31 1.59
CA ILE A 22 5.76 1.01 1.78
C ILE A 22 6.15 -0.18 0.90
N ILE A 23 7.42 -0.23 0.54
CA ILE A 23 8.01 -1.39 -0.13
C ILE A 23 8.87 -2.08 0.92
N ALA A 24 8.59 -3.36 1.17
CA ALA A 24 9.35 -4.17 2.12
C ALA A 24 9.70 -5.51 1.46
N GLU A 25 10.91 -5.99 1.73
CA GLU A 25 11.35 -7.31 1.27
C GLU A 25 10.96 -8.38 2.28
N ARG A 26 10.72 -9.60 1.79
CA ARG A 26 10.36 -10.75 2.62
C ARG A 26 11.39 -10.99 3.72
N ASP A 27 12.66 -10.88 3.37
CA ASP A 27 13.76 -11.13 4.29
C ASP A 27 13.86 -10.06 5.38
N GLU A 28 13.50 -8.82 5.07
CA GLU A 28 13.41 -7.75 6.07
C GLU A 28 12.28 -8.03 7.08
N LEU A 29 11.13 -8.49 6.59
CA LEU A 29 9.99 -8.85 7.43
C LEU A 29 10.27 -10.12 8.26
N ALA A 30 10.97 -11.10 7.67
CA ALA A 30 11.42 -12.32 8.34
C ALA A 30 12.39 -11.99 9.48
N ALA A 31 13.38 -11.13 9.22
CA ALA A 31 14.34 -10.68 10.22
C ALA A 31 13.66 -9.90 11.37
N ALA A 32 12.65 -9.09 11.07
CA ALA A 32 11.90 -8.35 12.09
C ALA A 32 11.07 -9.26 13.02
N ALA A 33 10.69 -10.45 12.55
CA ALA A 33 9.84 -11.38 13.28
C ALA A 33 10.57 -12.63 13.79
N ASP A 34 11.90 -12.70 13.58
CA ASP A 34 12.74 -13.88 13.84
C ASP A 34 12.09 -15.19 13.36
N ALA A 35 11.51 -15.13 12.15
CA ALA A 35 10.66 -16.18 11.60
C ALA A 35 11.11 -16.58 10.20
N SER A 36 10.65 -17.74 9.73
CA SER A 36 10.99 -18.20 8.38
C SER A 36 10.23 -17.40 7.33
N ALA A 37 10.79 -17.34 6.12
CA ALA A 37 10.15 -16.71 4.96
C ALA A 37 8.75 -17.29 4.63
N ALA A 38 8.50 -18.56 4.99
CA ALA A 38 7.20 -19.20 4.81
C ALA A 38 6.16 -18.63 5.79
N ASP A 39 6.54 -18.45 7.05
CA ASP A 39 5.68 -17.93 8.11
C ASP A 39 5.26 -16.48 7.85
N ILE A 40 6.12 -15.70 7.17
CA ILE A 40 5.79 -14.33 6.75
C ILE A 40 4.64 -14.30 5.74
N GLY A 41 4.61 -15.26 4.80
CA GLY A 41 3.51 -15.35 3.83
C GLY A 41 2.17 -15.57 4.54
N GLU A 42 2.13 -16.52 5.47
CA GLU A 42 0.94 -16.80 6.27
C GLU A 42 0.55 -15.61 7.16
N ALA A 43 1.53 -14.97 7.80
CA ALA A 43 1.29 -13.81 8.64
C ALA A 43 0.67 -12.63 7.87
N LEU A 44 1.19 -12.34 6.67
CA LEU A 44 0.66 -11.30 5.79
C LEU A 44 -0.77 -11.61 5.34
N ASP A 45 -1.05 -12.87 5.00
CA ASP A 45 -2.41 -13.32 4.63
C ASP A 45 -3.40 -13.12 5.78
N ILE A 46 -3.01 -13.47 7.02
CA ILE A 46 -3.84 -13.27 8.21
C ILE A 46 -4.10 -11.77 8.43
N LEU A 47 -3.08 -10.93 8.31
CA LEU A 47 -3.19 -9.48 8.48
C LEU A 47 -4.06 -8.82 7.40
N GLN A 48 -3.94 -9.27 6.15
CA GLN A 48 -4.74 -8.76 5.04
C GLN A 48 -6.21 -9.14 5.20
N ARG A 49 -6.50 -10.42 5.51
CA ARG A 49 -7.88 -10.89 5.76
C ARG A 49 -8.52 -10.20 6.97
N GLY A 50 -7.72 -9.87 7.99
CA GLY A 50 -8.16 -9.11 9.16
C GLY A 50 -8.35 -7.61 8.92
N GLY A 51 -8.04 -7.12 7.71
CA GLY A 51 -8.12 -5.69 7.37
C GLY A 51 -7.17 -4.83 8.19
N PHE A 52 -6.03 -5.38 8.60
CA PHE A 52 -4.97 -4.64 9.31
C PHE A 52 -4.01 -3.98 8.34
N ILE A 53 -3.74 -4.65 7.22
CA ILE A 53 -2.89 -4.17 6.15
C ILE A 53 -3.60 -4.30 4.81
N ASP A 54 -3.16 -3.49 3.84
CA ASP A 54 -3.50 -3.68 2.43
C ASP A 54 -2.23 -4.02 1.65
N ILE A 55 -2.31 -4.98 0.72
CA ILE A 55 -1.21 -5.42 -0.12
C ILE A 55 -1.59 -5.16 -1.57
N LYS A 56 -0.90 -4.21 -2.21
CA LYS A 56 -1.19 -3.79 -3.58
C LYS A 56 -0.57 -4.73 -4.62
N TYR A 57 0.64 -5.22 -4.35
CA TYR A 57 1.30 -6.23 -5.17
C TYR A 57 2.37 -6.98 -4.37
N ASN A 58 2.65 -8.20 -4.83
CA ASN A 58 3.71 -9.08 -4.34
C ASN A 58 4.45 -9.65 -5.56
N ARG A 59 5.75 -9.36 -5.69
CA ARG A 59 6.57 -9.90 -6.77
C ARG A 59 7.98 -10.20 -6.28
N GLY A 60 8.41 -11.44 -6.48
CA GLY A 60 9.80 -11.84 -6.18
C GLY A 60 10.20 -11.68 -4.72
N GLY A 61 9.25 -11.80 -3.77
CA GLY A 61 9.54 -11.57 -2.35
C GLY A 61 9.54 -10.09 -1.95
N VAL A 62 9.19 -9.18 -2.85
CA VAL A 62 9.01 -7.76 -2.54
C VAL A 62 7.52 -7.46 -2.46
N TYR A 63 7.11 -6.78 -1.38
CA TYR A 63 5.73 -6.44 -1.09
C TYR A 63 5.53 -4.94 -1.11
N CYS A 64 4.44 -4.50 -1.75
CA CYS A 64 3.94 -3.13 -1.62
C CYS A 64 2.70 -3.17 -0.73
N LEU A 65 2.85 -2.66 0.49
CA LEU A 65 1.85 -2.82 1.54
C LEU A 65 1.69 -1.54 2.37
N THR A 66 0.58 -1.39 3.08
CA THR A 66 0.32 -0.25 3.97
C THR A 66 -0.44 -0.70 5.21
N ALA A 67 -0.20 -0.05 6.34
CA ALA A 67 -0.98 -0.29 7.56
C ALA A 67 -2.30 0.48 7.49
N LEU A 68 -3.43 -0.24 7.50
CA LEU A 68 -4.76 0.37 7.54
C LEU A 68 -5.17 0.77 8.95
N LYS A 69 -4.70 0.02 9.95
CA LYS A 69 -4.97 0.26 11.37
C LYS A 69 -3.68 0.65 12.07
N LYS A 70 -3.80 1.48 13.11
CA LYS A 70 -2.67 1.93 13.93
C LYS A 70 -2.28 0.94 15.03
N ARG A 71 -3.17 0.01 15.40
CA ARG A 71 -2.95 -0.99 16.45
C ARG A 71 -3.66 -2.30 16.14
N LEU A 72 -3.08 -3.40 16.61
CA LEU A 72 -3.73 -4.72 16.64
C LEU A 72 -4.84 -4.74 17.70
N PRO A 73 -5.86 -5.61 17.56
CA PRO A 73 -7.01 -5.66 18.46
C PRO A 73 -6.65 -6.11 19.88
N GLU A 74 -5.53 -6.83 20.07
CA GLU A 74 -5.09 -7.28 21.41
C GLU A 74 -4.65 -6.12 22.32
N GLU A 75 -4.46 -4.91 21.80
CA GLU A 75 -4.05 -3.73 22.56
C GLU A 75 -5.17 -2.68 22.69
N GLN A 76 -6.40 -3.01 22.25
CA GLN A 76 -7.55 -2.17 22.56
C GLN A 76 -7.98 -2.45 24.01
N PRO A 77 -7.93 -1.46 24.93
CA PRO A 77 -8.69 -1.57 26.17
C PRO A 77 -10.15 -1.86 25.82
N PRO A 78 -10.86 -2.71 26.59
CA PRO A 78 -12.16 -3.24 26.20
C PRO A 78 -13.12 -2.10 25.86
N GLU A 79 -13.36 -1.91 24.58
CA GLU A 79 -14.32 -0.91 24.12
C GLU A 79 -15.69 -1.43 24.52
N VAL A 80 -16.29 -0.70 25.46
CA VAL A 80 -17.61 -0.95 26.05
C VAL A 80 -18.60 -1.22 24.92
N LYS A 81 -19.24 -2.40 24.96
CA LYS A 81 -20.40 -2.75 24.14
C LYS A 81 -21.50 -1.69 24.34
N ILE A 82 -21.53 -0.65 23.52
CA ILE A 82 -22.75 0.15 23.38
C ILE A 82 -23.65 -0.65 22.45
N GLN A 83 -24.61 -1.34 23.06
CA GLN A 83 -25.73 -2.01 22.41
C GLN A 83 -26.42 -1.01 21.46
N GLN A 84 -26.30 -1.20 20.16
CA GLN A 84 -27.24 -0.58 19.22
C GLN A 84 -28.47 -1.50 19.09
N PRO A 85 -29.70 -0.98 19.31
CA PRO A 85 -30.93 -1.75 19.20
C PRO A 85 -31.21 -2.17 17.73
N PRO A 86 -32.02 -3.20 17.50
CA PRO A 86 -32.22 -3.76 16.18
C PRO A 86 -33.05 -2.78 15.34
N SER A 87 -32.53 -2.40 14.17
CA SER A 87 -33.33 -1.65 13.20
C SER A 87 -33.15 -2.24 11.81
N GLU A 88 -34.30 -2.33 11.16
CA GLU A 88 -34.61 -3.19 10.03
C GLU A 88 -33.95 -2.75 8.72
N THR A 89 -33.74 -3.74 7.85
CA THR A 89 -33.94 -3.70 6.39
C THR A 89 -33.85 -2.33 5.70
N GLN A 90 -32.83 -2.12 4.84
CA GLN A 90 -33.01 -1.56 3.49
C GLN A 90 -31.72 -1.57 2.62
N PRO A 91 -31.84 -1.59 1.27
CA PRO A 91 -30.83 -2.08 0.34
C PRO A 91 -29.93 -0.99 -0.28
N ALA A 92 -28.79 -1.46 -0.83
CA ALA A 92 -27.93 -0.89 -1.88
C ALA A 92 -28.13 0.59 -2.26
N LYS A 93 -27.14 1.44 -1.92
CA LYS A 93 -26.94 2.75 -2.57
C LYS A 93 -25.61 2.80 -3.31
N LYS A 94 -25.70 2.80 -4.65
CA LYS A 94 -24.67 3.30 -5.58
C LYS A 94 -24.28 4.73 -5.16
N SER A 95 -23.04 4.93 -4.76
CA SER A 95 -22.48 6.27 -4.59
C SER A 95 -21.69 6.66 -5.83
N ARG A 96 -22.21 7.66 -6.55
CA ARG A 96 -21.57 8.32 -7.67
C ARG A 96 -20.43 9.21 -7.14
N PHE A 97 -19.18 8.82 -7.35
CA PHE A 97 -18.08 9.78 -7.31
C PHE A 97 -17.85 10.32 -8.72
N ALA A 98 -18.46 11.48 -8.98
CA ALA A 98 -18.11 12.33 -10.10
C ALA A 98 -16.70 12.89 -9.85
N CYS A 99 -15.69 12.25 -10.43
CA CYS A 99 -14.33 12.78 -10.44
C CYS A 99 -14.25 13.82 -11.57
N ASN A 100 -13.97 15.06 -11.20
CA ASN A 100 -13.77 16.19 -12.12
C ASN A 100 -12.56 15.93 -13.04
N VAL A 101 -12.82 15.55 -14.29
CA VAL A 101 -11.83 15.21 -15.34
C VAL A 101 -11.20 16.45 -16.01
N LYS A 102 -11.11 17.60 -15.32
CA LYS A 102 -10.62 18.85 -15.94
C LYS A 102 -9.18 19.22 -15.64
N SER A 103 -8.52 18.54 -14.70
CA SER A 103 -7.17 18.93 -14.25
C SER A 103 -6.03 18.12 -14.87
N ALA A 104 -6.31 17.04 -15.61
CA ALA A 104 -5.30 16.17 -16.20
C ALA A 104 -4.82 16.61 -17.60
N ALA A 105 -5.53 17.53 -18.26
CA ALA A 105 -5.22 17.94 -19.64
C ALA A 105 -4.05 18.94 -19.73
N PHE A 106 -3.69 19.63 -18.64
CA PHE A 106 -2.63 20.66 -18.68
C PHE A 106 -1.21 20.13 -18.52
N LEU A 107 -1.03 18.91 -17.99
CA LEU A 107 0.31 18.33 -17.76
C LEU A 107 0.82 17.47 -18.93
N PHE A 108 -0.02 17.17 -19.93
CA PHE A 108 0.37 16.39 -21.10
C PHE A 108 0.92 17.23 -22.27
N LEU A 109 0.72 18.56 -22.28
CA LEU A 109 1.21 19.40 -23.39
C LEU A 109 2.67 19.83 -23.24
N SER A 110 3.26 19.78 -22.04
CA SER A 110 4.65 20.21 -21.80
C SER A 110 5.69 19.12 -22.07
N SER A 111 5.32 17.84 -22.19
CA SER A 111 6.29 16.76 -22.48
C SER A 111 6.53 16.55 -23.98
N LEU A 112 5.74 17.14 -24.88
CA LEU A 112 5.89 16.94 -26.33
C LEU A 112 6.87 17.93 -27.00
N ILE A 113 7.22 19.04 -26.35
CA ILE A 113 8.13 20.05 -26.93
C ILE A 113 9.60 19.78 -26.60
N GLY A 114 9.89 19.02 -25.52
CA GLY A 114 11.27 18.71 -25.11
C GLY A 114 11.93 17.53 -25.83
N GLY A 115 11.14 16.66 -26.48
CA GLY A 115 11.65 15.40 -27.05
C GLY A 115 12.34 15.53 -28.42
N ALA A 116 12.04 16.57 -29.19
CA ALA A 116 12.53 16.69 -30.57
C ALA A 116 13.93 17.34 -30.69
N ILE A 117 14.38 18.10 -29.69
CA ILE A 117 15.68 18.80 -29.74
C ILE A 117 16.86 17.87 -29.37
N GLY A 118 16.61 16.84 -28.55
CA GLY A 118 17.66 15.90 -28.13
C GLY A 118 18.20 15.02 -29.26
N SER A 119 17.36 14.67 -30.24
CA SER A 119 17.75 13.74 -31.32
C SER A 119 18.61 14.40 -32.41
N ALA A 120 18.57 15.73 -32.56
CA ALA A 120 19.38 16.43 -33.56
C ALA A 120 20.82 16.66 -33.10
N ALA A 121 21.05 16.82 -31.78
CA ALA A 121 22.38 17.04 -31.22
C ALA A 121 23.30 15.80 -31.37
N VAL A 122 22.74 14.60 -31.22
CA VAL A 122 23.52 13.35 -31.37
C VAL A 122 23.90 13.08 -32.82
N CYS A 123 23.07 13.49 -33.79
CA CYS A 123 23.40 13.33 -35.21
C CYS A 123 24.54 14.26 -35.67
N LEU A 124 24.65 15.48 -35.13
CA LEU A 124 25.76 16.38 -35.46
C LEU A 124 27.10 15.94 -34.87
N ALA A 125 27.10 15.33 -33.68
CA ALA A 125 28.33 14.81 -33.07
C ALA A 125 28.92 13.63 -33.85
N PHE A 126 28.08 12.80 -34.49
CA PHE A 126 28.52 11.65 -35.28
C PHE A 126 28.83 11.97 -36.75
N LEU A 127 28.41 13.14 -37.27
CA LEU A 127 28.72 13.55 -38.64
C LEU A 127 30.00 14.41 -38.75
N ALA A 128 30.53 14.89 -37.62
CA ALA A 128 31.70 15.78 -37.55
C ALA A 128 33.00 15.08 -37.08
N GLY A 129 33.00 13.75 -36.95
CA GLY A 129 34.18 12.93 -36.69
C GLY A 129 34.39 11.92 -37.81
#